data_AF-A0A9D1WVH3-F1
#
_entry.id   AF-A0A9D1WVH3-F1
#
_cell.length_a   1.000
_cell.length_b   1.000
_cell.length_c   1.000
_cell.angle_alpha   90.00
_cell.angle_beta   90.00
_cell.angle_gamma   90.00
#
_symmetry.space_group_name_H-M   'P 1'
#
loop_
_entity.id
_entity.type
_entity.pdbx_description
1 polymer ?
#
loop_
_entity_poly.entity_id
_entity_poly.type
_entity_poly.pdbx_seq_one_letter_code
_entity_poly.pdbx_strand_id
1 'polypeptide(L)'
;MNTEELQKQGLNQDQINYVMSEYGKELNPIKADRDNLRTQLDNAQESLKEFEGIDIKNVKELETKVTTLTQDLQNARKEGDKKVADLKFGMALESAIRKAGGRNEKAIMAMLDVDALKESKNQDKDIQAAIEAVKKESDYMFVSDKPVPKVVSSTPGVSKNTDDLKTKANDALRSVLGR
;
A
#
# COMPACT_ATOMS: atom_id res chain seq x y z
N MET A 1 48.21 23.92 -58.76
CA MET A 1 49.56 24.26 -59.27
C MET A 1 50.04 23.10 -60.13
N ASN A 2 50.32 23.33 -61.41
CA ASN A 2 50.76 22.29 -62.35
C ASN A 2 52.15 22.61 -62.90
N THR A 3 53.02 21.61 -62.99
CA THR A 3 54.40 21.77 -63.48
C THR A 3 54.46 22.26 -64.93
N GLU A 4 53.55 21.78 -65.79
CA GLU A 4 53.45 22.20 -67.19
C GLU A 4 53.11 23.69 -67.36
N GLU A 5 52.30 24.26 -66.47
CA GLU A 5 51.95 25.68 -66.50
C GLU A 5 53.12 26.55 -66.03
N LEU A 6 53.85 26.11 -65.01
CA LEU A 6 55.04 26.81 -64.51
C LEU A 6 56.19 26.79 -65.54
N GLN A 7 56.35 25.69 -66.27
CA GLN A 7 57.32 25.58 -67.35
C GLN A 7 56.97 26.49 -68.54
N LYS A 8 55.69 26.59 -68.90
CA LYS A 8 55.20 27.55 -69.92
C LYS A 8 55.39 29.02 -69.51
N GLN A 9 55.44 29.31 -68.21
CA GLN A 9 55.74 30.65 -67.68
C GLN A 9 57.24 30.97 -67.62
N GLY A 10 58.11 30.07 -68.08
CA GLY A 10 59.55 30.32 -68.22
C GLY A 10 60.39 30.02 -66.98
N LEU A 11 59.83 29.34 -65.97
CA LEU A 11 60.60 28.86 -64.83
C LEU A 11 61.49 27.66 -65.21
N ASN A 12 62.70 27.60 -64.65
CA ASN A 12 63.58 26.45 -64.81
C ASN A 12 63.18 25.30 -63.85
N GLN A 13 63.71 24.10 -64.08
CA GLN A 13 63.31 22.91 -63.33
C GLN A 13 63.53 23.03 -61.81
N ASP A 14 64.61 23.69 -61.38
CA ASP A 14 64.92 23.85 -59.96
C ASP A 14 63.95 24.83 -59.27
N GLN A 15 63.57 25.91 -59.95
CA GLN A 15 62.54 26.85 -59.49
C GLN A 15 61.16 26.19 -59.42
N ILE A 16 60.81 25.37 -60.42
CA ILE A 16 59.55 24.60 -60.42
C ILE A 16 59.53 23.63 -59.24
N ASN A 17 60.61 22.89 -58.99
CA ASN A 17 60.71 21.96 -57.88
C ASN A 17 60.56 22.67 -56.52
N TYR A 18 61.18 23.84 -56.36
CA TYR A 18 61.04 24.66 -55.15
C TYR A 18 59.59 25.11 -54.92
N VAL A 19 58.97 25.70 -55.95
CA VAL A 19 57.58 26.19 -55.87
C VAL A 19 56.59 25.06 -55.58
N MET A 20 56.77 23.90 -56.21
CA MET A 20 55.93 22.72 -55.96
C MET A 20 56.14 22.16 -54.54
N SER A 21 57.36 22.24 -54.00
CA SER A 21 57.66 21.84 -52.62
C SER A 21 56.95 22.75 -51.61
N GLU A 22 57.07 24.07 -51.75
CA GLU A 22 56.40 25.04 -50.87
C GLU A 22 54.87 24.93 -50.97
N TYR A 23 54.34 24.82 -52.19
CA TYR A 23 52.91 24.60 -52.40
C TYR A 23 52.43 23.29 -51.75
N GLY A 24 53.23 22.22 -51.79
CA GLY A 24 52.95 20.97 -51.09
C GLY A 24 52.93 21.14 -49.56
N LYS A 25 53.86 21.94 -49.00
CA LYS A 25 53.91 22.23 -47.55
C LYS A 25 52.67 22.96 -47.07
N GLU A 26 52.09 23.86 -47.87
CA GLU A 26 50.86 24.57 -47.50
C GLU A 26 49.59 23.75 -47.79
N LEU A 27 49.54 23.07 -48.94
CA LEU A 27 48.34 22.36 -49.38
C LEU A 27 48.10 21.04 -48.63
N ASN A 28 49.16 20.31 -48.27
CA ASN A 28 49.01 19.00 -47.63
C ASN A 28 48.36 19.08 -46.24
N PRO A 29 48.74 20.02 -45.34
CA PRO A 29 48.04 20.24 -44.08
C PRO A 29 46.58 20.64 -44.28
N ILE A 30 46.28 21.55 -45.22
CA ILE A 30 44.89 21.96 -45.50
C ILE A 30 44.05 20.78 -46.00
N LYS A 31 44.61 19.92 -46.84
CA LYS A 31 43.94 18.69 -47.29
C LYS A 31 43.70 17.73 -46.13
N ALA A 32 44.69 17.54 -45.26
CA ALA A 32 44.57 16.71 -44.08
C ALA A 32 43.49 17.24 -43.12
N ASP A 33 43.45 18.55 -42.89
CA ASP A 33 42.43 19.19 -42.07
C ASP A 33 41.04 19.07 -42.68
N ARG A 34 40.93 19.25 -44.00
CA ARG A 34 39.68 19.04 -44.74
C ARG A 34 39.20 17.60 -44.61
N ASP A 35 40.09 16.63 -44.79
CA ASP A 35 39.76 15.21 -44.68
C ASP A 35 39.34 14.84 -43.24
N ASN A 36 40.06 15.35 -42.24
CA ASN A 36 39.70 15.20 -40.83
C ASN A 36 38.31 15.80 -40.52
N LEU A 37 38.04 17.02 -40.97
CA LEU A 37 36.74 17.68 -40.77
C LEU A 37 35.62 16.92 -41.45
N ARG A 38 35.87 16.38 -42.65
CA ARG A 38 34.90 15.56 -43.37
C ARG A 38 34.57 14.29 -42.58
N THR A 39 35.58 13.58 -42.08
CA THR A 39 35.37 12.40 -41.23
C THR A 39 34.61 12.75 -39.94
N GLN A 40 34.92 13.87 -39.29
CA GLN A 40 34.18 14.32 -38.10
C GLN A 40 32.71 14.63 -38.41
N LEU A 41 32.44 15.24 -39.55
CA LEU A 41 31.09 15.59 -39.98
C LEU A 41 30.29 14.31 -40.30
N ASP A 42 30.88 13.38 -41.04
CA ASP A 42 30.26 12.09 -41.37
C ASP A 42 29.94 11.31 -40.07
N ASN A 43 30.88 11.25 -39.13
CA ASN A 43 30.67 10.61 -37.82
C ASN A 43 29.56 11.30 -37.01
N ALA A 44 29.53 12.65 -36.98
CA ALA A 44 28.51 13.40 -36.26
C ALA A 44 27.11 13.19 -36.88
N GLN A 45 27.02 13.11 -38.21
CA GLN A 45 25.77 12.80 -38.90
C GLN A 45 25.28 11.38 -38.60
N GLU A 46 26.19 10.41 -38.54
CA GLU A 46 25.86 9.03 -38.16
C GLU A 46 25.35 8.97 -36.72
N SER A 47 26.04 9.62 -35.78
CA SER A 47 25.57 9.73 -34.39
C SER A 47 24.21 10.41 -34.28
N LEU A 48 23.95 11.49 -35.04
CA LEU A 48 22.65 12.17 -35.01
C LEU A 48 21.50 11.27 -35.50
N LYS A 49 21.73 10.42 -36.51
CA LYS A 49 20.73 9.46 -36.99
C LYS A 49 20.33 8.44 -35.92
N GLU A 50 21.24 8.07 -35.02
CA GLU A 50 20.91 7.20 -33.87
C GLU A 50 19.89 7.86 -32.92
N PHE A 51 19.86 9.19 -32.85
CA PHE A 51 18.92 9.96 -32.03
C PHE A 51 17.62 10.34 -32.75
N GLU A 52 17.54 10.34 -34.08
CA GLU A 52 16.33 10.74 -34.84
C GLU A 52 15.11 9.83 -34.56
N GLY A 53 15.35 8.56 -34.18
CA GLY A 53 14.29 7.62 -33.77
C GLY A 53 13.81 7.81 -32.32
N ILE A 54 14.52 8.60 -31.51
CA ILE A 54 14.14 8.90 -30.13
C ILE A 54 13.16 10.06 -30.14
N ASP A 55 11.86 9.74 -30.12
CA ASP A 55 10.84 10.75 -29.97
C ASP A 55 10.94 11.39 -28.58
N ILE A 56 11.47 12.62 -28.55
CA ILE A 56 11.64 13.41 -27.33
C ILE A 56 10.30 13.58 -26.58
N LYS A 57 9.15 13.53 -27.28
CA LYS A 57 7.83 13.55 -26.64
C LYS A 57 7.58 12.27 -25.84
N ASN A 58 7.89 11.10 -26.41
CA ASN A 58 7.75 9.83 -25.72
C ASN A 58 8.62 9.77 -24.45
N VAL A 59 9.84 10.32 -24.49
CA VAL A 59 10.71 10.40 -23.31
C VAL A 59 10.08 11.25 -22.20
N LYS A 60 9.59 12.45 -22.53
CA LYS A 60 8.91 13.33 -21.54
C LYS A 60 7.61 12.72 -21.00
N GLU A 61 6.85 12.04 -21.86
CA GLU A 61 5.65 11.32 -21.43
C GLU A 61 5.98 10.14 -20.51
N LEU A 62 7.06 9.41 -20.79
CA LEU A 62 7.58 8.35 -19.93
C LEU A 62 8.02 8.90 -18.57
N GLU A 63 8.80 9.99 -18.54
CA GLU A 63 9.22 10.67 -17.30
C GLU A 63 8.01 11.12 -16.46
N THR A 64 6.99 11.69 -17.12
CA THR A 64 5.75 12.11 -16.46
C THR A 64 5.02 10.91 -15.88
N LYS A 65 4.83 9.82 -16.66
CA LYS A 65 4.18 8.59 -16.18
C LYS A 65 4.93 7.95 -15.02
N VAL A 66 6.26 7.88 -15.09
CA VAL A 66 7.10 7.35 -14.00
C VAL A 66 6.91 8.17 -12.73
N THR A 67 6.88 9.49 -12.84
CA THR A 67 6.67 10.39 -11.69
C THR A 67 5.30 10.17 -11.06
N THR A 68 4.24 10.17 -11.88
CA THR A 68 2.87 9.93 -11.41
C THR A 68 2.73 8.55 -10.76
N LEU A 69 3.20 7.49 -11.41
CA LEU A 69 3.14 6.13 -10.86
C LEU A 69 3.92 6.01 -9.55
N THR A 70 5.06 6.70 -9.43
CA THR A 70 5.84 6.71 -8.19
C THR A 70 5.08 7.39 -7.06
N GLN A 71 4.41 8.51 -7.34
CA GLN A 71 3.58 9.22 -6.36
C GLN A 71 2.36 8.38 -5.96
N ASP A 72 1.67 7.77 -6.92
CA ASP A 72 0.51 6.91 -6.68
C ASP A 72 0.90 5.70 -5.83
N LEU A 73 2.03 5.06 -6.11
CA LEU A 73 2.54 3.95 -5.30
C LEU A 73 2.89 4.38 -3.87
N GLN A 74 3.49 5.56 -3.68
CA GLN A 74 3.77 6.07 -2.34
C GLN A 74 2.49 6.38 -1.56
N ASN A 75 1.50 6.98 -2.21
CA ASN A 75 0.20 7.28 -1.60
C ASN A 75 -0.56 6.01 -1.25
N ALA A 76 -0.65 5.05 -2.18
CA ALA A 76 -1.28 3.76 -1.96
C ALA A 76 -0.63 2.97 -0.81
N ARG A 77 0.71 3.03 -0.68
CA ARG A 77 1.42 2.44 0.46
C ARG A 77 1.04 3.10 1.78
N LYS A 78 1.10 4.44 1.86
CA LYS A 78 0.72 5.19 3.08
C LYS A 78 -0.72 4.91 3.48
N GLU A 79 -1.64 4.90 2.52
CA GLU A 79 -3.05 4.57 2.78
C GLU A 79 -3.24 3.11 3.22
N GLY A 80 -2.53 2.17 2.60
CA GLY A 80 -2.53 0.77 2.98
C GLY A 80 -2.03 0.57 4.40
N ASP A 81 -0.90 1.17 4.75
CA ASP A 81 -0.32 1.11 6.10
C ASP A 81 -1.27 1.71 7.14
N LYS A 82 -1.91 2.85 6.82
CA LYS A 82 -2.92 3.47 7.68
C LYS A 82 -4.12 2.55 7.89
N LYS A 83 -4.67 1.96 6.82
CA LYS A 83 -5.80 1.02 6.91
C LYS A 83 -5.46 -0.21 7.74
N VAL A 84 -4.26 -0.77 7.57
CA VAL A 84 -3.81 -1.92 8.37
C VAL A 84 -3.67 -1.54 9.85
N ALA A 85 -3.11 -0.37 10.16
CA ALA A 85 -3.02 0.13 11.53
C ALA A 85 -4.41 0.36 12.14
N ASP A 86 -5.31 1.00 11.41
CA ASP A 86 -6.69 1.26 11.83
C ASP A 86 -7.45 -0.04 12.11
N LEU A 87 -7.30 -1.06 11.24
CA LEU A 87 -7.92 -2.37 11.43
C LEU A 87 -7.37 -3.09 12.67
N LYS A 88 -6.04 -3.11 12.84
CA LYS A 88 -5.42 -3.73 14.02
C LYS A 88 -5.88 -3.05 15.31
N PHE A 89 -5.93 -1.73 15.32
CA PHE A 89 -6.42 -0.94 16.45
C PHE A 89 -7.91 -1.24 16.73
N GLY A 90 -8.76 -1.23 15.70
CA GLY A 90 -10.17 -1.56 15.83
C GLY A 90 -10.40 -2.95 16.42
N MET A 91 -9.67 -3.97 15.95
CA MET A 91 -9.75 -5.32 16.50
C MET A 91 -9.29 -5.40 17.96
N ALA A 92 -8.22 -4.68 18.33
CA ALA A 92 -7.76 -4.60 19.71
C ALA A 92 -8.82 -3.95 20.62
N LEU A 93 -9.45 -2.87 20.14
CA LEU A 93 -10.50 -2.16 20.84
C LEU A 93 -11.76 -3.02 21.03
N GLU A 94 -12.23 -3.71 19.97
CA GLU A 94 -13.33 -4.66 20.06
C GLU A 94 -13.03 -5.78 21.07
N SER A 95 -11.80 -6.31 21.06
CA SER A 95 -11.38 -7.32 22.02
C SER A 95 -11.39 -6.80 23.46
N ALA A 96 -10.93 -5.57 23.68
CA ALA A 96 -10.95 -4.92 24.99
C ALA A 96 -12.39 -4.70 25.49
N ILE A 97 -13.29 -4.24 24.63
CA ILE A 97 -14.71 -4.05 24.95
C ILE A 97 -15.37 -5.40 25.32
N ARG A 98 -15.10 -6.46 24.55
CA ARG A 98 -15.59 -7.81 24.87
C ARG A 98 -15.10 -8.31 26.21
N LYS A 99 -13.81 -8.12 26.51
CA LYS A 99 -13.20 -8.48 27.79
C LYS A 99 -13.83 -7.71 28.96
N ALA A 100 -14.22 -6.47 28.75
CA ALA A 100 -14.93 -5.65 29.74
C ALA A 100 -16.43 -6.03 29.89
N GLY A 101 -16.93 -6.97 29.10
CA GLY A 101 -18.32 -7.42 29.11
C GLY A 101 -19.27 -6.56 28.29
N GLY A 102 -18.78 -5.81 27.29
CA GLY A 102 -19.63 -4.99 26.42
C GLY A 102 -20.65 -5.83 25.63
N ARG A 103 -21.93 -5.44 25.64
CA ARG A 103 -23.02 -6.13 24.96
C ARG A 103 -23.08 -5.82 23.46
N ASN A 104 -22.62 -4.63 23.05
CA ASN A 104 -22.54 -4.20 21.65
C ASN A 104 -21.27 -3.36 21.45
N GLU A 105 -20.26 -3.97 20.84
CA GLU A 105 -18.92 -3.38 20.69
C GLU A 105 -18.96 -2.14 19.81
N LYS A 106 -19.77 -2.15 18.74
CA LYS A 106 -19.90 -1.02 17.82
C LYS A 106 -20.52 0.20 18.50
N ALA A 107 -21.55 -0.01 19.32
CA ALA A 107 -22.19 1.06 20.06
C ALA A 107 -21.25 1.68 21.10
N ILE A 108 -20.53 0.83 21.85
CA ILE A 108 -19.56 1.28 22.86
C ILE A 108 -18.40 2.00 22.18
N MET A 109 -17.88 1.48 21.06
CA MET A 109 -16.80 2.11 20.30
C MET A 109 -17.18 3.51 19.78
N ALA A 110 -18.43 3.73 19.38
CA ALA A 110 -18.91 5.05 18.94
C ALA A 110 -18.95 6.10 20.07
N MET A 111 -18.91 5.68 21.34
CA MET A 111 -18.82 6.56 22.50
C MET A 111 -17.37 6.86 22.91
N LEU A 112 -16.39 6.21 22.28
CA LEU A 112 -14.97 6.39 22.58
C LEU A 112 -14.32 7.36 21.59
N ASP A 113 -13.39 8.17 22.10
CA ASP A 113 -12.52 8.99 21.25
C ASP A 113 -11.42 8.12 20.63
N VAL A 114 -11.75 7.49 19.51
CA VAL A 114 -10.88 6.56 18.79
C VAL A 114 -9.60 7.25 18.30
N ASP A 115 -9.66 8.53 17.93
CA ASP A 115 -8.50 9.26 17.40
C ASP A 115 -7.52 9.59 18.55
N ALA A 116 -8.02 10.07 19.69
CA ALA A 116 -7.18 10.27 20.87
C ALA A 116 -6.57 8.96 21.39
N LEU A 117 -7.33 7.86 21.36
CA LEU A 117 -6.83 6.54 21.78
C LEU A 117 -5.77 5.97 20.82
N LYS A 118 -5.86 6.26 19.52
CA LYS A 118 -4.81 5.89 18.54
C LYS A 118 -3.51 6.66 18.79
N GLU A 119 -3.60 7.94 19.14
CA GLU A 119 -2.45 8.80 19.40
C GLU A 119 -1.83 8.60 20.81
N SER A 120 -2.51 7.84 21.68
CA SER A 120 -2.02 7.54 23.02
C SER A 120 -0.67 6.81 23.01
N LYS A 121 0.21 7.23 23.93
CA LYS A 121 1.48 6.53 24.23
C LYS A 121 1.28 5.23 25.03
N ASN A 122 0.16 5.10 25.75
CA ASN A 122 -0.18 3.95 26.58
C ASN A 122 -1.55 3.38 26.18
N GLN A 123 -1.67 2.99 24.91
CA GLN A 123 -2.95 2.59 24.29
C GLN A 123 -3.76 1.60 25.14
N ASP A 124 -3.14 0.55 25.67
CA ASP A 124 -3.85 -0.46 26.48
C ASP A 124 -4.50 0.12 27.74
N LYS A 125 -3.79 1.02 28.45
CA LYS A 125 -4.30 1.62 29.69
C LYS A 125 -5.38 2.65 29.39
N ASP A 126 -5.17 3.45 28.36
CA ASP A 126 -6.11 4.51 28.00
C ASP A 126 -7.40 3.93 27.40
N ILE A 127 -7.31 2.83 26.65
CA ILE A 127 -8.47 2.04 26.19
C ILE A 127 -9.24 1.49 27.40
N GLN A 128 -8.56 0.89 28.38
CA GLN A 128 -9.23 0.39 29.59
C GLN A 128 -9.93 1.51 30.35
N ALA A 129 -9.24 2.63 30.58
CA ALA A 129 -9.80 3.78 31.28
C ALA A 129 -11.03 4.36 30.56
N ALA A 130 -10.97 4.45 29.23
CA ALA A 130 -12.08 4.95 28.43
C ALA A 130 -13.28 3.98 28.46
N ILE A 131 -13.06 2.66 28.39
CA ILE A 131 -14.12 1.66 28.54
C ILE A 131 -14.73 1.71 29.94
N GLU A 132 -13.92 1.88 31.00
CA GLU A 132 -14.41 2.03 32.37
C GLU A 132 -15.25 3.30 32.56
N ALA A 133 -14.87 4.41 31.92
CA ALA A 133 -15.66 5.64 31.92
C ALA A 133 -17.04 5.39 31.28
N VAL A 134 -17.08 4.77 30.10
CA VAL A 134 -18.34 4.41 29.43
C VAL A 134 -19.17 3.42 30.27
N LYS A 135 -18.52 2.47 30.97
CA LYS A 135 -19.21 1.55 31.89
C LYS A 135 -19.85 2.26 33.08
N LYS A 136 -19.22 3.31 33.62
CA LYS A 136 -19.79 4.12 34.71
C LYS A 136 -20.99 4.95 34.25
N GLU A 137 -20.93 5.51 33.04
CA GLU A 137 -22.02 6.33 32.49
C GLU A 137 -23.18 5.49 31.95
N SER A 138 -22.87 4.31 31.39
CA SER A 138 -23.82 3.47 30.64
C SER A 138 -23.68 1.98 31.00
N ASP A 139 -23.83 1.64 32.28
CA ASP A 139 -23.67 0.27 32.81
C ASP A 139 -24.57 -0.76 32.12
N TYR A 140 -25.76 -0.35 31.66
CA TYR A 140 -26.68 -1.20 30.91
C TYR A 140 -26.10 -1.76 29.59
N MET A 141 -25.09 -1.09 29.01
CA MET A 141 -24.40 -1.57 27.81
C MET A 141 -23.40 -2.70 28.12
N PHE A 142 -23.14 -2.98 29.40
CA PHE A 142 -22.22 -4.03 29.83
C PHE A 142 -22.99 -5.17 30.50
N VAL A 143 -22.41 -6.35 30.51
CA VAL A 143 -22.89 -7.49 31.29
C VAL A 143 -22.60 -7.18 32.76
N SER A 144 -23.64 -7.29 33.59
CA SER A 144 -23.51 -7.06 35.03
C SER A 144 -22.85 -8.27 35.68
N ASP A 145 -21.86 -8.04 36.54
CA ASP A 145 -21.20 -9.09 37.32
C ASP A 145 -22.09 -9.68 38.42
N LYS A 146 -23.29 -9.10 38.62
CA LYS A 146 -24.26 -9.56 39.62
C LYS A 146 -25.02 -10.79 39.09
N PRO A 147 -25.16 -11.87 39.89
CA PRO A 147 -25.89 -13.05 39.49
C PRO A 147 -27.35 -12.69 39.16
N VAL A 148 -27.85 -13.18 38.02
CA VAL A 148 -29.24 -12.96 37.61
C VAL A 148 -30.17 -13.51 38.71
N PRO A 149 -31.11 -12.71 39.25
CA PRO A 149 -32.03 -13.19 40.26
C PRO A 149 -32.83 -14.38 39.74
N LYS A 150 -32.70 -15.54 40.39
CA LYS A 150 -33.54 -16.71 40.09
C LYS A 150 -34.87 -16.54 40.83
N VAL A 151 -35.93 -16.22 40.10
CA VAL A 151 -37.30 -16.23 40.65
C VAL A 151 -37.75 -17.68 40.68
N VAL A 152 -37.54 -18.38 41.79
CA VAL A 152 -38.16 -19.69 42.01
C VAL A 152 -39.49 -19.48 42.71
N SER A 153 -40.59 -19.56 41.97
CA SER A 153 -41.89 -19.84 42.57
C SER A 153 -41.98 -21.36 42.75
N SER A 154 -42.08 -21.83 43.99
CA SER A 154 -42.49 -23.22 44.23
C SER A 154 -43.92 -23.37 43.74
N THR A 155 -44.11 -24.02 42.59
CA THR A 155 -45.39 -24.62 42.25
C THR A 155 -45.62 -25.79 43.22
N PRO A 156 -46.70 -25.80 44.02
CA PRO A 156 -47.02 -26.97 44.82
C PRO A 156 -47.38 -28.10 43.84
N GLY A 157 -46.43 -29.00 43.62
CA GLY A 157 -46.70 -30.27 42.94
C GLY A 157 -47.73 -31.08 43.73
N VAL A 158 -48.45 -31.96 43.04
CA VAL A 158 -49.46 -32.86 43.62
C VAL A 158 -48.92 -33.54 44.87
N SER A 159 -49.66 -33.41 45.98
CA SER A 159 -49.35 -34.07 47.26
C SER A 159 -49.30 -35.58 47.08
N LYS A 160 -48.20 -36.22 47.52
CA LYS A 160 -48.00 -37.68 47.49
C LYS A 160 -49.14 -38.49 48.13
N ASN A 161 -49.97 -37.88 48.97
CA ASN A 161 -51.08 -38.56 49.63
C ASN A 161 -52.27 -38.88 48.71
N THR A 162 -52.43 -38.21 47.56
CA THR A 162 -53.57 -38.46 46.66
C THR A 162 -53.33 -39.64 45.71
N ASP A 163 -52.08 -39.92 45.37
CA ASP A 163 -51.73 -41.04 44.49
C ASP A 163 -51.79 -42.38 45.23
N ASP A 164 -51.43 -42.42 46.52
CA ASP A 164 -51.51 -43.65 47.32
C ASP A 164 -52.96 -44.13 47.49
N LEU A 165 -53.92 -43.22 47.69
CA LEU A 165 -55.34 -43.57 47.83
C LEU A 165 -55.96 -44.04 46.51
N LYS A 166 -55.64 -43.37 45.40
CA LYS A 166 -56.12 -43.77 44.06
C LYS A 166 -55.52 -45.10 43.63
N THR A 167 -54.24 -45.33 43.91
CA THR A 167 -53.55 -46.59 43.61
C THR A 167 -54.14 -47.75 44.44
N LYS A 168 -54.35 -47.55 45.74
CA LYS A 168 -55.01 -48.55 46.61
C LYS A 168 -56.43 -48.88 46.15
N ALA A 169 -57.22 -47.88 45.75
CA ALA A 169 -58.58 -48.10 45.28
C ALA A 169 -58.60 -48.91 43.98
N ASN A 170 -57.68 -48.63 43.05
CA ASN A 170 -57.57 -49.35 41.79
C ASN A 170 -57.10 -50.81 41.97
N ASP A 171 -56.17 -51.06 42.89
CA ASP A 171 -55.75 -52.43 43.22
C ASP A 171 -56.85 -53.24 43.91
N ALA A 172 -57.63 -52.62 44.81
CA ALA A 172 -58.79 -53.25 45.43
C ALA A 172 -59.86 -53.62 44.39
N LEU A 173 -60.14 -52.74 43.42
CA LEU A 173 -61.09 -53.03 42.33
C LEU A 173 -60.61 -54.20 41.45
N ARG A 174 -59.31 -54.25 41.12
CA ARG A 174 -58.71 -55.36 40.37
C ARG A 174 -58.78 -56.68 41.13
N SER A 175 -58.61 -56.67 42.44
CA SER A 175 -58.74 -57.86 43.29
C SER A 175 -60.16 -58.41 43.36
N VAL A 176 -61.18 -57.56 43.28
CA VAL A 176 -62.59 -57.97 43.41
C VAL A 176 -63.19 -58.39 42.07
N LEU A 177 -62.74 -57.79 40.97
CA LEU A 177 -63.25 -58.07 39.62
C LEU A 177 -62.39 -59.07 38.81
N GLY A 178 -61.25 -59.49 39.36
CA GLY A 178 -60.25 -60.34 38.69
C GLY A 178 -60.16 -61.79 39.19
N ARG A 179 -61.30 -62.45 39.42
CA ARG A 179 -61.41 -63.92 39.51
C ARG A 179 -62.42 -64.43 38.50
#